data_AF-A0A2V5NK61-F1
#
_entry.id   AF-A0A2V5NK61-F1
#
_cell.length_a   1.000
_cell.length_b   1.000
_cell.length_c   1.000
_cell.angle_alpha   90.00
_cell.angle_beta   90.00
_cell.angle_gamma   90.00
#
_symmetry.space_group_name_H-M   'P 1'
#
loop_
_entity.id
_entity.type
_entity.pdbx_description
1 polymer ?
#
loop_
_entity_poly.entity_id
_entity_poly.type
_entity_poly.pdbx_seq_one_letter_code
_entity_poly.pdbx_strand_id
1 'polypeptide(L)' 'MSTRSQNEKKFDRWEELPDGGRRYRLDVTGRLGWQARYLKEVKADETTLRFWQEIYDDRGKLIETHEKFPVDKGHQKV' A
#
# COMPACT_ATOMS: atom_id res chain seq x y z
N MET A 1 8.24 -14.53 0.96
CA MET A 1 7.39 -13.48 0.34
C MET A 1 6.03 -14.08 0.04
N SER A 2 4.95 -13.30 0.10
CA SER A 2 3.59 -13.80 -0.18
C SER A 2 3.41 -14.08 -1.66
N THR A 3 2.71 -15.16 -2.01
CA THR A 3 2.37 -15.48 -3.41
C THR A 3 1.33 -14.52 -3.96
N ARG A 4 1.17 -14.49 -5.29
CA ARG A 4 0.14 -13.70 -5.99
C ARG A 4 -1.25 -13.90 -5.40
N SER A 5 -1.71 -15.15 -5.31
CA SER A 5 -3.04 -15.47 -4.78
C SER A 5 -3.21 -15.05 -3.32
N GLN A 6 -2.14 -15.06 -2.51
CA GLN A 6 -2.18 -14.55 -1.14
C GLN A 6 -2.28 -13.02 -1.11
N ASN A 7 -1.59 -12.32 -2.02
CA ASN A 7 -1.68 -10.88 -2.16
C ASN A 7 -3.07 -10.46 -2.64
N GLU A 8 -3.59 -11.05 -3.70
CA GLU A 8 -4.94 -10.77 -4.24
C GLU A 8 -6.05 -11.06 -3.22
N LYS A 9 -5.89 -12.06 -2.36
CA LYS A 9 -6.84 -12.32 -1.26
C LYS A 9 -6.78 -11.25 -0.16
N LYS A 10 -5.60 -10.70 0.11
CA LYS A 10 -5.38 -9.72 1.18
C LYS A 10 -5.67 -8.29 0.74
N PHE A 11 -5.35 -7.97 -0.51
CA PHE A 11 -5.46 -6.67 -1.13
C PHE A 11 -6.51 -6.79 -2.23
N ASP A 12 -7.67 -6.20 -1.98
CA ASP A 12 -8.87 -6.30 -2.82
C ASP A 12 -8.71 -5.62 -4.18
N ARG A 13 -7.65 -4.81 -4.35
CA ARG A 13 -7.36 -4.08 -5.59
C ARG A 13 -5.89 -4.22 -5.95
N TRP A 14 -5.62 -4.28 -7.24
CA TRP A 14 -4.26 -4.21 -7.78
C TRP A 14 -4.23 -3.63 -9.19
N GLU A 15 -3.08 -3.09 -9.55
CA GLU A 15 -2.74 -2.66 -10.91
C GLU A 15 -1.45 -3.35 -11.36
N GLU A 16 -1.36 -3.66 -12.66
CA GLU A 16 -0.12 -4.13 -13.29
C GLU A 16 0.74 -2.91 -13.64
N LEU A 17 2.03 -3.00 -13.32
CA LEU A 17 3.00 -1.94 -13.56
C LEU A 17 3.74 -2.19 -14.89
N PRO A 18 4.27 -1.13 -15.55
CA PRO A 18 4.95 -1.27 -16.84
C PRO A 18 6.16 -2.21 -16.85
N ASP A 19 6.77 -2.46 -15.68
CA ASP A 19 7.89 -3.39 -15.49
C ASP A 19 7.46 -4.85 -15.30
N GLY A 20 6.17 -5.15 -15.46
CA GLY A 20 5.58 -6.47 -15.21
C GLY A 20 5.33 -6.76 -13.73
N GLY A 21 5.64 -5.80 -12.85
CA GLY A 21 5.29 -5.85 -11.44
C GLY A 21 3.80 -5.61 -11.19
N ARG A 22 3.45 -5.57 -9.90
CA ARG A 22 2.09 -5.22 -9.46
C ARG A 22 2.13 -4.30 -8.26
N ARG A 23 1.17 -3.40 -8.21
CA ARG A 23 0.87 -2.62 -7.01
C ARG A 23 -0.47 -3.04 -6.45
N TYR A 24 -0.43 -3.69 -5.30
CA TYR A 24 -1.59 -4.08 -4.52
C TYR A 24 -2.01 -2.94 -3.60
N ARG A 25 -3.32 -2.81 -3.40
CA ARG A 25 -3.95 -1.78 -2.58
C ARG A 25 -5.00 -2.42 -1.67
N LEU A 26 -5.02 -1.97 -0.42
CA LEU A 26 -6.08 -2.24 0.54
C LEU A 26 -6.47 -0.92 1.19
N ASP A 27 -7.74 -0.52 1.04
CA ASP A 27 -8.29 0.64 1.71
C ASP A 27 -9.00 0.24 3.00
N VAL A 28 -8.71 0.97 4.08
CA VAL A 28 -9.34 0.80 5.38
C VAL A 28 -9.93 2.14 5.80
N THR A 29 -11.25 2.25 5.76
CA THR A 29 -11.97 3.43 6.24
C THR A 29 -12.00 3.41 7.77
N GLY A 30 -11.49 4.47 8.38
CA GLY A 30 -11.52 4.65 9.82
C GLY A 30 -12.79 5.37 10.32
N ARG A 31 -12.94 5.43 11.65
CA ARG A 31 -14.01 6.19 12.33
C ARG A 31 -13.82 7.70 12.20
N LEU A 32 -14.82 8.48 11.76
CA LEU A 32 -14.74 9.94 11.54
C LEU A 32 -14.14 10.36 10.18
N GLY A 33 -14.22 9.51 9.14
CA GLY A 33 -13.94 9.92 7.75
C GLY A 33 -12.49 9.80 7.28
N TRP A 34 -11.52 9.66 8.19
CA TRP A 34 -10.14 9.27 7.84
C TRP A 34 -10.08 7.94 7.10
N GLN A 35 -9.12 7.83 6.17
CA GLN A 35 -8.87 6.62 5.40
C GLN A 35 -7.39 6.25 5.48
N ALA A 36 -7.11 5.00 5.82
CA ALA A 36 -5.78 4.42 5.65
C ALA A 36 -5.75 3.61 4.35
N ARG A 37 -4.68 3.77 3.57
CA ARG A 37 -4.43 2.97 2.37
C ARG A 37 -3.11 2.25 2.51
N TYR A 38 -3.14 0.93 2.45
CA TYR A 38 -1.94 0.10 2.42
C TYR A 38 -1.59 -0.20 0.96
N LEU A 39 -0.34 0.04 0.60
CA LEU A 39 0.20 -0.17 -0.73
C LEU A 39 1.38 -1.14 -0.66
N LYS A 40 1.35 -2.15 -1.52
CA LYS A 40 2.42 -3.12 -1.66
C LYS A 40 2.81 -3.22 -3.12
N GLU A 41 4.05 -2.89 -3.42
CA GLU A 41 4.63 -3.01 -4.76
C GLU A 41 5.53 -4.25 -4.82
N VAL A 42 5.36 -5.02 -5.88
CA VAL A 42 6.13 -6.24 -6.13
C VAL A 42 6.62 -6.29 -7.58
N LYS A 43 7.72 -7.01 -7.83
CA LYS A 43 8.14 -7.44 -9.16
C LYS A 43 7.24 -8.55 -9.71
N ALA A 44 7.45 -8.92 -10.97
CA ALA A 44 6.72 -10.00 -11.65
C ALA A 44 6.74 -11.36 -10.92
N ASP A 45 7.81 -11.64 -10.18
CA ASP A 45 8.01 -12.85 -9.36
C ASP A 45 7.43 -12.73 -7.94
N GLU A 46 6.61 -11.69 -7.68
CA GLU A 46 6.06 -11.32 -6.37
C GLU A 46 7.11 -10.92 -5.32
N THR A 47 8.35 -10.61 -5.75
CA THR A 47 9.37 -10.04 -4.88
C THR A 47 8.95 -8.64 -4.43
N THR A 48 8.86 -8.42 -3.11
CA THR A 48 8.40 -7.12 -2.56
C THR A 48 9.47 -6.06 -2.78
N LEU A 49 9.09 -4.96 -3.42
CA LEU A 49 9.93 -3.78 -3.66
C LEU A 49 9.68 -2.72 -2.59
N ARG A 50 8.41 -2.49 -2.28
CA ARG A 50 7.99 -1.44 -1.35
C ARG A 50 6.72 -1.85 -0.63
N PHE A 51 6.64 -1.49 0.64
CA PHE A 51 5.41 -1.58 1.41
C PHE A 51 5.26 -0.32 2.25
N TRP A 52 4.15 0.39 2.05
CA TRP A 52 3.89 1.65 2.75
C TRP A 52 2.40 1.83 3.04
N GLN A 53 2.13 2.74 3.95
CA GLN A 53 0.81 3.15 4.36
C GLN A 53 0.66 4.65 4.12
N GLU A 54 -0.47 5.03 3.58
CA GLU A 54 -0.89 6.41 3.40
C GLU A 54 -2.09 6.67 4.30
N ILE A 55 -2.10 7.81 4.99
CA ILE A 55 -3.21 8.26 5.81
C ILE A 55 -3.80 9.50 5.17
N TYR A 56 -5.10 9.44 4.91
CA TYR A 56 -5.89 10.52 4.35
C TYR A 56 -6.85 11.06 5.41
N ASP A 57 -7.03 12.39 5.42
CA ASP A 57 -8.05 13.04 6.23
C ASP A 57 -9.47 12.82 5.66
N ASP A 58 -10.47 13.39 6.33
CA ASP A 58 -11.88 13.31 5.95
C ASP A 58 -12.23 13.98 4.62
N ARG A 59 -11.32 14.80 4.08
CA ARG A 59 -11.43 15.45 2.77
C ARG A 59 -10.66 14.69 1.68
N GLY A 60 -10.06 13.54 2.02
CA GLY A 60 -9.26 12.75 1.10
C GLY A 60 -7.88 13.36 0.81
N LYS A 61 -7.39 14.28 1.65
CA LYS A 61 -6.03 14.82 1.54
C LYS A 61 -5.06 13.88 2.24
N LEU A 62 -3.96 13.53 1.56
CA LEU A 62 -2.86 12.78 2.16
C LEU A 62 -2.19 13.64 3.23
N ILE A 63 -2.17 13.15 4.47
CA ILE A 63 -1.60 13.87 5.62
C ILE A 63 -0.36 13.17 6.19
N GLU A 64 -0.21 11.87 5.93
CA GLU A 64 0.90 11.08 6.45
C GLU A 64 1.22 9.90 5.54
N THR A 65 2.50 9.58 5.43
CA THR A 65 3.00 8.37 4.79
C THR A 65 3.95 7.64 5.73
N HIS A 66 3.81 6.32 5.83
CA HIS A 66 4.70 5.45 6.59
C HIS A 66 5.24 4.34 5.68
N GLU A 67 6.50 4.45 5.28
CA GLU A 67 7.19 3.41 4.53
C GLU A 67 7.77 2.37 5.50
N LYS A 68 7.33 1.12 5.37
CA LYS A 68 7.69 0.00 6.26
C LYS A 68 8.71 -0.94 5.63
N PHE A 69 8.84 -0.92 4.30
CA PHE A 69 9.78 -1.71 3.51
C PHE A 69 10.23 -0.89 2.29
N PRO A 70 11.51 -0.94 1.86
CA PRO A 70 12.57 -1.86 2.30
C PRO A 70 13.20 -1.53 3.66
N VAL A 71 13.14 -0.28 4.07
CA VAL A 71 13.58 0.20 5.37
C VAL A 71 12.41 0.93 6.01
N ASP A 72 12.15 0.66 7.28
CA ASP A 72 11.13 1.40 8.02
C ASP A 72 11.61 2.86 8.21
N LYS A 73 10.96 3.80 7.52
CA LYS A 73 11.25 5.24 7.59
C LYS A 73 10.43 5.95 8.67
N GLY A 74 9.58 5.22 9.39
CA GLY A 74 8.62 5.78 10.32
C GLY A 74 7.53 6.60 9.62
N HIS A 75 6.73 7.28 10.44
CA HIS A 75 5.65 8.16 9.99
C HIS A 75 6.22 9.51 9.54
N GLN A 76 5.91 9.91 8.32
CA GLN A 76 6.29 11.19 7.74
C GLN A 76 5.03 11.98 7.40
N LYS A 77 4.88 13.16 7.97
CA LYS A 77 3.80 14.09 7.58
C LYS A 77 4.11 14.66 6.19
N VAL A 78 3.06 14.89 5.41
CA VAL A 78 3.13 15.48 4.06
C VAL A 78 2.91 16.98 4.11
#